data_AF-A0A229UJA3-F1
#
_entry.id   AF-A0A229UJA3-F1
#
_cell.length_a   1.000
_cell.length_b   1.000
_cell.length_c   1.000
_cell.angle_alpha   90.00
_cell.angle_beta   90.00
_cell.angle_gamma   90.00
#
_symmetry.space_group_name_H-M   'P 1'
#
loop_
_entity.id
_entity.type
_entity.pdbx_description
1 polymer ?
#
loop_
_entity_poly.entity_id
_entity_poly.type
_entity_poly.pdbx_seq_one_letter_code
_entity_poly.pdbx_strand_id
1 'polypeptide(L)'
;MSLGKRFRDITVASFNEMLEQSEDPVRLIDKYLSAQAEQIRESERLMQQCLAHAATLRQQYMAAAQLKERREQQAMIALKAGEDDVARIALQEKLQQEERSAQYKALYDQSKLGLVELEEQLKQIKADFDEVAAKRSYYIARLESVRLQQRMNERLRGMDGGLGAGQPRMFDRLEDRVSDMEMAARALRDVRSRGREALLYAGNAATSALENEMEKLKAKLQQEGWMRS
;
A
#
# COMPACT_ATOMS: atom_id res chain seq x y z
N MET A 1 18.47 -6.70 -27.05
CA MET A 1 17.10 -6.94 -26.58
C MET A 1 17.01 -6.50 -25.13
N SER A 2 16.14 -5.53 -24.82
CA SER A 2 16.21 -4.78 -23.57
C SER A 2 15.76 -5.61 -22.36
N LEU A 3 16.55 -5.55 -21.29
CA LEU A 3 16.20 -6.02 -19.95
C LEU A 3 14.92 -5.35 -19.40
N GLY A 4 14.50 -4.22 -19.98
CA GLY A 4 13.29 -3.49 -19.58
C GLY A 4 11.95 -4.15 -19.95
N LYS A 5 11.92 -5.10 -20.90
CA LYS A 5 10.66 -5.76 -21.29
C LYS A 5 10.26 -6.96 -20.42
N ARG A 6 11.12 -7.41 -19.50
CA ARG A 6 10.89 -8.62 -18.68
C ARG A 6 10.21 -8.36 -17.33
N PHE A 7 10.02 -7.10 -16.94
CA PHE A 7 9.47 -6.74 -15.63
C PHE A 7 7.94 -6.65 -15.60
N ARG A 8 7.28 -6.79 -16.75
CA ARG A 8 5.83 -6.55 -16.88
C ARG A 8 4.97 -7.61 -16.17
N ASP A 9 5.52 -8.81 -15.97
CA ASP A 9 4.81 -9.97 -15.41
C ASP A 9 5.55 -10.59 -14.20
N ILE A 10 6.35 -9.80 -13.46
CA ILE A 10 7.02 -10.32 -12.26
C ILE A 10 6.07 -10.17 -11.07
N THR A 11 5.41 -11.26 -10.73
CA THR A 11 4.70 -11.40 -9.44
C THR A 11 5.70 -11.39 -8.29
N VAL A 12 5.26 -11.05 -7.08
CA VAL A 12 6.09 -11.11 -5.86
C VAL A 12 6.75 -12.48 -5.69
N ALA A 13 6.07 -13.57 -6.08
CA ALA A 13 6.62 -14.93 -6.05
C ALA A 13 7.81 -15.11 -7.01
N SER A 14 7.66 -14.72 -8.28
CA SER A 14 8.73 -14.76 -9.27
C SER A 14 9.91 -13.84 -8.91
N PHE A 15 9.63 -12.71 -8.24
CA PHE A 15 10.67 -11.81 -7.75
C PHE A 15 11.52 -12.45 -6.65
N ASN A 16 10.90 -13.18 -5.71
CA ASN A 16 11.62 -13.87 -4.64
C ASN A 16 12.57 -14.95 -5.18
N GLU A 17 12.14 -15.72 -6.19
CA GLU A 17 13.02 -16.71 -6.84
C GLU A 17 14.21 -16.05 -7.54
N MET A 18 13.99 -14.91 -8.22
CA MET A 18 15.09 -14.14 -8.81
C MET A 18 16.03 -13.54 -7.76
N LEU A 19 15.54 -13.18 -6.58
CA LEU A 19 16.37 -12.72 -5.47
C LEU A 19 17.29 -13.82 -4.94
N GLU A 20 16.81 -15.06 -4.82
CA GLU A 20 17.60 -16.19 -4.36
C GLU A 20 18.73 -16.57 -5.32
N GLN A 21 18.52 -16.35 -6.62
CA GLN A 21 19.51 -16.64 -7.67
C GLN A 21 20.42 -15.44 -7.99
N SER A 22 20.15 -14.25 -7.42
CA SER A 22 20.89 -13.03 -7.75
C SER A 22 22.18 -12.90 -6.94
N GLU A 23 23.28 -12.61 -7.62
CA GLU A 23 24.56 -12.24 -6.98
C GLU A 23 24.48 -10.88 -6.25
N ASP A 24 23.56 -9.99 -6.65
CA ASP A 24 23.40 -8.65 -6.06
C ASP A 24 21.91 -8.31 -5.84
N PRO A 25 21.29 -8.87 -4.78
CA PRO A 25 19.84 -8.74 -4.55
C PRO A 25 19.40 -7.30 -4.27
N VAL A 26 20.27 -6.43 -3.74
CA VAL A 26 19.93 -5.01 -3.52
C VAL A 26 19.73 -4.27 -4.84
N ARG A 27 20.63 -4.48 -5.80
CA ARG A 27 20.44 -3.89 -7.14
C ARG A 27 19.21 -4.42 -7.85
N LEU A 28 18.85 -5.68 -7.62
CA LEU A 28 17.62 -6.26 -8.17
C LEU A 28 16.37 -5.60 -7.58
N ILE A 29 16.34 -5.39 -6.25
CA ILE A 29 15.27 -4.66 -5.55
C ILE A 29 15.15 -3.23 -6.05
N ASP A 30 16.25 -2.49 -6.15
CA ASP A 30 16.21 -1.10 -6.64
C ASP A 30 15.69 -1.00 -8.07
N LYS A 31 16.07 -1.95 -8.95
CA LYS A 31 15.56 -2.01 -10.33
C LYS A 31 14.07 -2.34 -10.38
N TYR A 32 13.62 -3.30 -9.57
CA TYR A 32 12.21 -3.67 -9.48
C TYR A 32 11.36 -2.50 -8.99
N LEU A 33 11.77 -1.85 -7.88
CA LEU A 33 11.06 -0.68 -7.35
C LEU A 33 11.02 0.47 -8.35
N SER A 34 12.12 0.73 -9.07
CA SER A 34 12.13 1.76 -10.12
C SER A 34 11.17 1.44 -11.27
N ALA A 35 11.15 0.19 -11.74
CA ALA A 35 10.23 -0.25 -12.78
C ALA A 35 8.77 -0.14 -12.34
N GLN A 36 8.45 -0.59 -11.12
CA GLN A 36 7.11 -0.47 -10.55
C GLN A 36 6.69 0.98 -10.35
N ALA A 37 7.59 1.86 -9.91
CA ALA A 37 7.31 3.28 -9.76
C ALA A 37 7.00 3.97 -11.11
N GLU A 38 7.63 3.54 -12.20
CA GLU A 38 7.26 4.01 -13.55
C GLU A 38 5.90 3.45 -13.98
N GLN A 39 5.65 2.16 -13.74
CA GLN A 39 4.37 1.52 -14.06
C GLN A 39 3.18 2.14 -13.31
N ILE A 40 3.37 2.51 -12.04
CA ILE A 40 2.38 3.27 -11.26
C ILE A 40 2.11 4.61 -11.93
N ARG A 41 3.16 5.38 -12.30
CA ARG A 41 3.00 6.68 -12.96
C ARG A 41 2.31 6.58 -14.32
N GLU A 42 2.64 5.57 -15.11
CA GLU A 42 1.97 5.31 -16.40
C GLU A 42 0.49 4.96 -16.20
N SER A 43 0.19 4.10 -15.23
CA SER A 43 -1.16 3.66 -14.92
C SER A 43 -2.01 4.80 -14.35
N GLU A 44 -1.44 5.65 -13.49
CA GLU A 44 -2.09 6.87 -13.00
C GLU A 44 -2.41 7.84 -14.14
N ARG A 45 -1.50 8.03 -15.11
CA ARG A 45 -1.75 8.86 -16.30
C ARG A 45 -2.87 8.29 -17.15
N LEU A 46 -2.87 6.98 -17.42
CA LEU A 46 -3.93 6.32 -18.17
C LEU A 46 -5.29 6.45 -17.45
N MET A 47 -5.31 6.24 -16.13
CA MET A 47 -6.51 6.43 -15.31
C MET A 47 -7.06 7.86 -15.41
N GLN A 48 -6.19 8.88 -15.37
CA GLN A 48 -6.61 10.28 -15.56
C GLN A 48 -7.19 10.53 -16.95
N GLN A 49 -6.61 9.94 -18.01
CA GLN A 49 -7.15 10.03 -19.37
C GLN A 49 -8.53 9.37 -19.47
N CYS A 50 -8.69 8.18 -18.88
CA CYS A 50 -9.96 7.48 -18.84
C CYS A 50 -11.02 8.25 -18.04
N LEU A 51 -10.64 8.87 -16.91
CA LEU A 51 -11.52 9.73 -16.11
C LEU A 51 -11.98 10.95 -16.90
N ALA A 52 -11.07 11.62 -17.61
CA ALA A 52 -11.40 12.75 -18.46
C ALA A 52 -12.37 12.34 -19.58
N HIS A 53 -12.13 11.20 -20.23
CA HIS A 53 -13.02 10.66 -21.26
C HIS A 53 -14.40 10.27 -20.69
N ALA A 54 -14.45 9.63 -19.52
CA ALA A 54 -15.72 9.32 -18.86
C ALA A 54 -16.49 10.61 -18.50
N ALA A 55 -15.79 11.66 -18.07
CA ALA A 55 -16.40 12.95 -17.77
C ALA A 55 -17.00 13.61 -19.02
N THR A 56 -16.31 13.57 -20.16
CA THR A 56 -16.85 14.12 -21.42
C THR A 56 -18.06 13.32 -21.90
N LEU A 57 -18.03 11.98 -21.84
CA LEU A 57 -19.19 11.14 -22.16
C LEU A 57 -20.39 11.46 -21.27
N ARG A 58 -20.16 11.63 -19.97
CA ARG A 58 -21.21 12.04 -19.02
C ARG A 58 -21.82 13.38 -19.39
N GLN A 59 -20.99 14.37 -19.76
CA GLN A 59 -21.47 15.68 -20.20
C GLN A 59 -22.35 15.57 -21.45
N GLN A 60 -21.93 14.78 -22.46
CA GLN A 60 -22.71 14.56 -23.68
C GLN A 60 -24.04 13.86 -23.40
N TYR A 61 -24.03 12.82 -22.55
CA TYR A 61 -25.23 12.14 -22.08
C TYR A 61 -26.22 13.12 -21.42
N MET A 62 -25.74 13.95 -20.49
CA MET A 62 -26.59 14.91 -19.77
C MET A 62 -27.11 16.02 -20.67
N ALA A 63 -26.29 16.51 -21.62
CA ALA A 63 -26.73 17.50 -22.59
C ALA A 63 -27.85 16.96 -23.49
N ALA A 64 -27.70 15.73 -24.00
CA ALA A 64 -28.74 15.06 -24.79
C ALA A 64 -30.02 14.83 -23.98
N ALA A 65 -29.90 14.43 -22.70
CA ALA A 65 -31.05 14.26 -21.80
C ALA A 65 -31.80 15.59 -21.56
N GLN A 66 -31.07 16.68 -21.32
CA GLN A 66 -31.70 18.01 -21.18
C GLN A 66 -32.39 18.48 -22.46
N LEU A 67 -31.79 18.23 -23.63
CA LEU A 67 -32.42 18.56 -24.91
C LEU A 67 -33.68 17.73 -25.13
N LYS A 68 -33.66 16.43 -24.80
CA LYS A 68 -34.85 15.57 -24.82
C LYS A 68 -36.00 16.18 -24.01
N GLU A 69 -35.75 16.58 -22.77
CA GLU A 69 -36.75 17.20 -21.89
C GLU A 69 -37.29 18.52 -22.46
N ARG A 70 -36.42 19.36 -23.01
CA ARG A 70 -36.84 20.63 -23.65
C ARG A 70 -37.74 20.39 -24.86
N ARG A 71 -37.43 19.39 -25.70
CA ARG A 71 -38.25 19.04 -26.87
C ARG A 71 -39.59 18.44 -26.48
N GLU A 72 -39.63 17.67 -25.40
CA GLU A 72 -40.87 17.18 -24.81
C GLU A 72 -41.77 18.33 -24.33
N GLN A 73 -41.22 19.30 -23.61
CA GLN A 73 -41.97 20.49 -23.19
C GLN A 73 -42.48 21.31 -24.38
N GLN A 74 -41.65 21.50 -25.42
CA GLN A 74 -42.07 22.19 -26.64
C GLN A 74 -43.20 21.46 -27.36
N ALA A 75 -43.12 20.14 -27.49
CA ALA A 75 -44.19 19.33 -28.07
C ALA A 75 -45.50 19.47 -27.28
N MET A 76 -45.44 19.44 -25.95
CA MET A 76 -46.62 19.65 -25.09
C MET A 76 -47.26 21.03 -25.27
N ILE A 77 -46.45 22.08 -25.41
CA ILE A 77 -46.94 23.44 -25.65
C ILE A 77 -47.59 23.55 -27.03
N ALA A 78 -46.97 23.00 -28.07
CA ALA A 78 -47.51 22.98 -29.42
C ALA A 78 -48.85 22.24 -29.49
N LEU A 79 -48.98 21.08 -28.85
CA LEU A 79 -50.25 20.34 -28.74
C LEU A 79 -51.34 21.15 -28.04
N LYS A 80 -51.00 21.88 -26.97
CA LYS A 80 -51.96 22.77 -26.28
C LYS A 80 -52.40 23.94 -27.15
N ALA A 81 -51.55 24.38 -28.06
CA ALA A 81 -51.85 25.45 -29.02
C ALA A 81 -52.59 24.94 -30.27
N GLY A 82 -52.80 23.63 -30.43
CA GLY A 82 -53.41 23.03 -31.63
C GLY A 82 -52.46 22.94 -32.84
N GLU A 83 -51.16 23.16 -32.63
CA GLU A 83 -50.12 23.14 -33.66
C GLU A 83 -49.52 21.73 -33.78
N ASP A 84 -50.30 20.78 -34.31
CA ASP A 84 -49.94 19.36 -34.36
C ASP A 84 -48.67 19.08 -35.17
N ASP A 85 -48.44 19.81 -36.26
CA ASP A 85 -47.25 19.63 -37.11
C ASP A 85 -45.97 20.05 -36.38
N VAL A 86 -46.02 21.15 -35.61
CA VAL A 86 -44.90 21.59 -34.76
C VAL A 86 -44.64 20.59 -33.64
N ALA A 87 -45.70 20.03 -33.05
CA ALA A 87 -45.58 18.98 -32.04
C ALA A 87 -44.91 17.72 -32.57
N ARG A 88 -45.26 17.28 -33.79
CA ARG A 88 -44.62 16.11 -34.43
C ARG A 88 -43.13 16.32 -34.66
N ILE A 89 -42.73 17.49 -35.16
CA ILE A 89 -41.31 17.81 -35.37
C ILE A 89 -40.55 17.79 -34.03
N ALA A 90 -41.09 18.42 -32.99
CA ALA A 90 -40.48 18.41 -31.66
C ALA A 90 -40.37 17.00 -31.07
N LEU A 91 -41.37 16.14 -31.27
CA LEU A 91 -41.31 14.74 -30.84
C LEU A 91 -40.28 13.91 -31.63
N GLN A 92 -40.14 14.16 -32.94
CA GLN A 92 -39.11 13.51 -33.74
C GLN A 92 -37.70 13.88 -33.24
N GLU A 93 -37.47 15.16 -32.94
CA GLU A 93 -36.21 15.60 -32.33
C GLU A 93 -36.00 15.01 -30.93
N LYS A 94 -37.05 14.92 -30.10
CA LYS A 94 -36.99 14.24 -28.79
C LYS A 94 -36.48 12.81 -28.94
N LEU A 95 -37.04 12.03 -29.86
CA LEU A 95 -36.65 10.64 -30.07
C LEU A 95 -35.17 10.51 -30.49
N GLN A 96 -34.69 11.40 -31.36
CA GLN A 96 -33.27 11.42 -31.73
C GLN A 96 -32.35 11.74 -30.54
N GLN A 97 -32.72 12.68 -29.68
CA GLN A 97 -31.93 12.99 -28.48
C GLN A 97 -32.01 11.89 -27.42
N GLU A 98 -33.14 11.19 -27.33
CA GLU A 98 -33.30 10.02 -26.47
C GLU A 98 -32.38 8.87 -26.87
N GLU A 99 -32.31 8.56 -28.17
CA GLU A 99 -31.39 7.56 -28.70
C GLU A 99 -29.93 7.94 -28.44
N ARG A 100 -29.55 9.19 -28.71
CA ARG A 100 -28.20 9.70 -28.43
C ARG A 100 -27.85 9.64 -26.94
N SER A 101 -28.79 10.01 -26.08
CA SER A 101 -28.61 9.93 -24.63
C SER A 101 -28.37 8.49 -24.19
N ALA A 102 -29.14 7.54 -24.70
CA ALA A 102 -28.97 6.12 -24.40
C ALA A 102 -27.60 5.59 -24.87
N GLN A 103 -27.16 5.95 -26.09
CA GLN A 103 -25.86 5.57 -26.63
C GLN A 103 -24.70 6.11 -25.77
N TYR A 104 -24.70 7.41 -25.44
CA TYR A 104 -23.66 8.00 -24.60
C TYR A 104 -23.66 7.44 -23.17
N LYS A 105 -24.85 7.13 -22.63
CA LYS A 105 -24.96 6.50 -21.32
C LYS A 105 -24.32 5.12 -21.30
N ALA A 106 -24.58 4.29 -22.32
CA ALA A 106 -23.97 2.96 -22.43
C ALA A 106 -22.44 3.04 -22.50
N LEU A 107 -21.90 3.98 -23.29
CA LEU A 107 -20.45 4.22 -23.36
C LEU A 107 -19.87 4.71 -22.02
N TYR A 108 -20.58 5.60 -21.31
CA TYR A 108 -20.18 6.06 -19.99
C TYR A 108 -20.14 4.92 -18.96
N ASP A 109 -21.19 4.09 -18.94
CA ASP A 109 -21.29 2.96 -18.01
C ASP A 109 -20.18 1.92 -18.29
N GLN A 110 -19.87 1.65 -19.56
CA GLN A 110 -18.75 0.80 -19.94
C GLN A 110 -17.40 1.40 -19.51
N SER A 111 -17.20 2.71 -19.72
CA SER A 111 -15.98 3.40 -19.29
C SER A 111 -15.82 3.38 -17.77
N LYS A 112 -16.92 3.39 -17.02
CA LYS A 112 -16.90 3.31 -15.56
C LYS A 112 -16.45 1.94 -15.06
N LEU A 113 -16.87 0.86 -15.72
CA LEU A 113 -16.41 -0.50 -15.39
C LEU A 113 -14.89 -0.63 -15.60
N GLY A 114 -14.38 -0.17 -16.73
CA GLY A 114 -12.94 -0.18 -17.00
C GLY A 114 -12.12 0.67 -16.03
N LEU A 115 -12.69 1.77 -15.51
CA LEU A 115 -12.05 2.57 -14.46
C LEU A 115 -11.92 1.82 -13.14
N VAL A 116 -12.94 1.04 -12.74
CA VAL A 116 -12.88 0.22 -11.52
C VAL A 116 -11.79 -0.84 -11.63
N GLU A 117 -11.70 -1.51 -12.78
CA GLU A 117 -10.64 -2.51 -13.04
C GLU A 117 -9.24 -1.87 -12.98
N LEU A 118 -9.07 -0.68 -13.59
CA LEU A 118 -7.81 0.08 -13.53
C LEU A 118 -7.45 0.49 -12.09
N GLU A 119 -8.43 0.93 -11.29
CA GLU A 119 -8.22 1.28 -9.88
C GLU A 119 -7.78 0.08 -9.05
N GLU A 120 -8.40 -1.08 -9.27
CA GLU A 120 -8.02 -2.34 -8.59
C GLU A 120 -6.60 -2.78 -8.95
N GLN A 121 -6.24 -2.75 -10.24
CA GLN A 121 -4.89 -3.06 -10.70
C GLN A 121 -3.85 -2.12 -10.09
N LEU A 122 -4.14 -0.81 -10.06
CA LEU A 122 -3.25 0.20 -9.51
C LEU A 122 -3.06 0.02 -8.00
N LYS A 123 -4.12 -0.36 -7.29
CA LYS A 123 -4.06 -0.71 -5.86
C LYS A 123 -3.18 -1.93 -5.61
N GLN A 124 -3.29 -2.97 -6.43
CA GLN A 124 -2.44 -4.17 -6.34
C GLN A 124 -0.97 -3.81 -6.56
N ILE A 125 -0.66 -3.07 -7.62
CA ILE A 125 0.72 -2.66 -7.93
C ILE A 125 1.33 -1.81 -6.78
N LYS A 126 0.54 -0.92 -6.18
CA LYS A 126 0.98 -0.12 -5.02
C LYS A 126 1.24 -1.00 -3.79
N ALA A 127 0.38 -1.99 -3.52
CA ALA A 127 0.58 -2.92 -2.42
C ALA A 127 1.86 -3.75 -2.61
N ASP A 128 2.09 -4.27 -3.81
CA ASP A 128 3.31 -5.03 -4.15
C ASP A 128 4.56 -4.16 -4.01
N PHE A 129 4.48 -2.90 -4.45
CA PHE A 129 5.56 -1.92 -4.29
C PHE A 129 5.91 -1.71 -2.81
N ASP A 130 4.90 -1.47 -1.96
CA ASP A 130 5.10 -1.25 -0.53
C ASP A 130 5.68 -2.49 0.17
N GLU A 131 5.22 -3.69 -0.20
CA GLU A 131 5.75 -4.95 0.34
C GLU A 131 7.24 -5.12 0.00
N VAL A 132 7.63 -4.90 -1.26
CA VAL A 132 9.03 -5.03 -1.68
C VAL A 132 9.88 -3.91 -1.09
N ALA A 133 9.35 -2.69 -0.99
CA ALA A 133 10.04 -1.56 -0.38
C ALA A 133 10.33 -1.81 1.10
N ALA A 134 9.39 -2.40 1.85
CA ALA A 134 9.61 -2.80 3.25
C ALA A 134 10.73 -3.84 3.37
N LYS A 135 10.74 -4.85 2.49
CA LYS A 135 11.76 -5.92 2.47
C LYS A 135 13.16 -5.40 2.11
N ARG A 136 13.27 -4.31 1.35
CA ARG A 136 14.56 -3.72 0.94
C ARG A 136 15.53 -3.52 2.11
N SER A 137 15.07 -2.92 3.19
CA SER A 137 15.89 -2.64 4.39
C SER A 137 16.45 -3.91 5.04
N TYR A 138 15.62 -4.94 5.11
CA TYR A 138 16.00 -6.26 5.64
C TYR A 138 17.06 -6.94 4.76
N TYR A 139 16.89 -6.92 3.43
CA TYR A 139 17.86 -7.55 2.52
C TYR A 139 19.20 -6.81 2.48
N ILE A 140 19.21 -5.49 2.64
CA ILE A 140 20.45 -4.70 2.80
C ILE A 140 21.21 -5.18 4.04
N ALA A 141 20.57 -5.23 5.21
CA ALA A 141 21.19 -5.67 6.46
C ALA A 141 21.67 -7.14 6.40
N ARG A 142 20.90 -8.02 5.74
CA ARG A 142 21.27 -9.43 5.53
C ARG A 142 22.52 -9.56 4.66
N LEU A 143 22.60 -8.81 3.55
CA LEU A 143 23.78 -8.78 2.68
C LEU A 143 25.02 -8.29 3.41
N GLU A 144 24.90 -7.24 4.23
CA GLU A 144 26.00 -6.74 5.05
C GLU A 144 26.50 -7.81 6.03
N SER A 145 25.59 -8.55 6.67
CA SER A 145 25.91 -9.65 7.57
C SER A 145 26.65 -10.79 6.85
N VAL A 146 26.18 -11.19 5.67
CA VAL A 146 26.84 -12.23 4.85
C VAL A 146 28.23 -11.79 4.38
N ARG A 147 28.37 -10.53 3.92
CA ARG A 147 29.67 -9.96 3.52
C ARG A 147 30.65 -9.92 4.70
N LEU A 148 30.17 -9.61 5.91
CA LEU A 148 30.99 -9.63 7.12
C LEU A 148 31.48 -11.05 7.43
N GLN A 149 30.59 -12.05 7.37
CA GLN A 149 30.96 -13.46 7.55
C GLN A 149 31.97 -13.95 6.51
N GLN A 150 31.79 -13.60 5.24
CA GLN A 150 32.74 -13.94 4.18
C GLN A 150 34.13 -13.35 4.45
N ARG A 151 34.21 -12.05 4.81
CA ARG A 151 35.48 -11.40 5.19
C ARG A 151 36.14 -12.05 6.41
N MET A 152 35.36 -12.50 7.40
CA MET A 152 35.89 -13.25 8.54
C MET A 152 36.48 -14.60 8.11
N ASN A 153 35.76 -15.34 7.26
CA ASN A 153 36.21 -16.63 6.73
C ASN A 153 37.44 -16.50 5.83
N GLU A 154 37.53 -15.46 5.00
CA GLU A 154 38.70 -15.15 4.18
C GLU A 154 39.93 -14.81 5.05
N ARG A 155 39.76 -14.04 6.13
CA ARG A 155 40.84 -13.77 7.09
C ARG A 155 41.29 -15.03 7.83
N LEU A 156 40.36 -15.90 8.22
CA LEU A 156 40.66 -17.18 8.86
C LEU A 156 41.42 -18.11 7.90
N ARG A 157 41.01 -18.21 6.63
CA ARG A 157 41.72 -18.98 5.60
C ARG A 157 43.08 -18.39 5.23
N GLY A 158 43.20 -17.06 5.19
CA GLY A 158 44.47 -16.37 4.99
C GLY A 158 45.47 -16.55 6.13
N MET A 159 44.99 -16.92 7.32
CA MET A 159 45.82 -17.23 8.49
C MET A 159 46.31 -18.69 8.52
N ASP A 160 45.70 -19.58 7.73
CA ASP A 160 46.07 -21.00 7.62
C ASP A 160 47.14 -21.26 6.53
N GLY A 161 47.37 -20.29 5.63
CA GLY A 161 48.34 -20.37 4.53
C GLY A 161 49.79 -20.05 4.91
N GLY A 162 50.07 -19.72 6.16
CA GLY A 162 51.42 -19.41 6.60
C GLY A 162 51.47 -19.10 8.07
N LEU A 163 51.68 -20.14 8.89
CA LEU A 163 52.51 -20.16 10.10
C LEU A 163 52.29 -21.50 10.80
N GLY A 164 53.26 -22.39 10.61
CA GLY A 164 53.48 -23.47 11.55
C GLY A 164 53.71 -22.91 12.95
N ALA A 165 53.22 -23.64 13.95
CA ALA A 165 53.64 -23.57 15.35
C ALA A 165 53.69 -22.17 15.99
N GLY A 166 52.55 -21.73 16.54
CA GLY A 166 52.55 -20.82 17.69
C GLY A 166 51.91 -19.45 17.49
N GLN A 167 50.58 -19.36 17.57
CA GLN A 167 49.93 -18.19 18.17
C GLN A 167 48.66 -18.58 18.94
N PRO A 168 48.77 -18.81 20.26
CA PRO A 168 47.61 -18.88 21.17
C PRO A 168 47.00 -17.50 21.48
N ARG A 169 47.67 -16.39 21.16
CA ARG A 169 47.34 -15.05 21.73
C ARG A 169 46.27 -14.24 20.98
N MET A 170 45.77 -14.71 19.84
CA MET A 170 44.72 -14.01 19.07
C MET A 170 43.31 -14.53 19.41
N PHE A 171 43.20 -15.78 19.87
CA PHE A 171 41.95 -16.33 20.39
C PHE A 171 41.62 -15.72 21.76
N ASP A 172 42.61 -15.57 22.65
CA ASP A 172 42.42 -14.92 23.96
C ASP A 172 41.88 -13.48 23.84
N ARG A 173 42.38 -12.71 22.87
CA ARG A 173 41.91 -11.32 22.64
C ARG A 173 40.54 -11.24 21.96
N LEU A 174 40.13 -12.28 21.24
CA LEU A 174 38.80 -12.39 20.65
C LEU A 174 37.79 -12.85 21.70
N GLU A 175 38.18 -13.77 22.59
CA GLU A 175 37.36 -14.20 23.72
C GLU A 175 37.13 -13.06 24.70
N ASP A 176 38.16 -12.26 25.03
CA ASP A 176 38.01 -11.04 25.84
C ASP A 176 37.06 -10.02 25.17
N ARG A 177 37.17 -9.83 23.85
CA ARG A 177 36.34 -8.85 23.13
C ARG A 177 34.91 -9.31 22.91
N VAL A 178 34.70 -10.61 22.71
CA VAL A 178 33.36 -11.23 22.66
C VAL A 178 32.76 -11.25 24.06
N SER A 179 33.53 -11.51 25.11
CA SER A 179 33.10 -11.42 26.50
C SER A 179 32.71 -9.99 26.88
N ASP A 180 33.49 -8.98 26.49
CA ASP A 180 33.15 -7.56 26.67
C ASP A 180 31.89 -7.16 25.90
N MET A 181 31.73 -7.66 24.66
CA MET A 181 30.52 -7.42 23.87
C MET A 181 29.30 -8.16 24.43
N GLU A 182 29.47 -9.37 24.95
CA GLU A 182 28.41 -10.14 25.62
C GLU A 182 28.04 -9.50 26.96
N MET A 183 29.01 -8.98 27.72
CA MET A 183 28.77 -8.22 28.94
C MET A 183 28.06 -6.90 28.63
N ALA A 184 28.47 -6.17 27.59
CA ALA A 184 27.77 -4.96 27.14
C ALA A 184 26.36 -5.28 26.62
N ALA A 185 26.18 -6.37 25.89
CA ALA A 185 24.88 -6.82 25.40
C ALA A 185 23.98 -7.33 26.54
N ARG A 186 24.53 -8.01 27.55
CA ARG A 186 23.82 -8.43 28.78
C ARG A 186 23.46 -7.22 29.62
N ALA A 187 24.35 -6.24 29.80
CA ALA A 187 24.08 -5.00 30.50
C ALA A 187 23.00 -4.16 29.78
N LEU A 188 23.05 -4.06 28.45
CA LEU A 188 21.99 -3.42 27.67
C LEU A 188 20.66 -4.18 27.77
N ARG A 189 20.69 -5.52 27.84
CA ARG A 189 19.49 -6.34 28.04
C ARG A 189 18.93 -6.19 29.46
N ASP A 190 19.77 -6.11 30.48
CA ASP A 190 19.40 -5.86 31.88
C ASP A 190 18.87 -4.44 32.08
N VAL A 191 19.46 -3.42 31.46
CA VAL A 191 18.94 -2.05 31.49
C VAL A 191 17.59 -1.98 30.77
N ARG A 192 17.43 -2.73 29.66
CA ARG A 192 16.17 -2.79 28.92
C ARG A 192 15.12 -3.69 29.59
N SER A 193 15.53 -4.66 30.43
CA SER A 193 14.66 -5.50 31.25
C SER A 193 14.21 -4.74 32.50
N ARG A 194 15.13 -4.10 33.22
CA ARG A 194 14.83 -3.19 34.35
C ARG A 194 14.02 -1.98 33.91
N GLY A 195 14.26 -1.46 32.70
CA GLY A 195 13.43 -0.42 32.10
C GLY A 195 12.02 -0.91 31.74
N ARG A 196 11.87 -2.19 31.34
CA ARG A 196 10.57 -2.82 31.09
C ARG A 196 9.83 -3.15 32.39
N GLU A 197 10.52 -3.62 33.41
CA GLU A 197 9.98 -3.85 34.76
C GLU A 197 9.60 -2.54 35.44
N ALA A 198 10.40 -1.47 35.31
CA ALA A 198 10.04 -0.14 35.78
C ALA A 198 8.82 0.44 35.04
N LEU A 199 8.69 0.19 33.73
CA LEU A 199 7.51 0.57 32.94
C LEU A 199 6.28 -0.30 33.26
N LEU A 200 6.44 -1.58 33.55
CA LEU A 200 5.36 -2.47 34.01
C LEU A 200 4.93 -2.14 35.44
N TYR A 201 5.84 -1.74 36.32
CA TYR A 201 5.54 -1.28 37.67
C TYR A 201 4.85 0.09 37.67
N ALA A 202 5.28 1.01 36.80
CA ALA A 202 4.61 2.30 36.57
C ALA A 202 3.23 2.13 35.90
N GLY A 203 3.09 1.18 34.97
CA GLY A 203 1.82 0.80 34.35
C GLY A 203 0.85 0.16 35.34
N ASN A 204 1.35 -0.68 36.25
CA ASN A 204 0.54 -1.29 37.31
C ASN A 204 0.12 -0.31 38.40
N ALA A 205 0.96 0.68 38.74
CA ALA A 205 0.55 1.75 39.66
C ALA A 205 -0.60 2.61 39.07
N ALA A 206 -0.61 2.82 37.75
CA ALA A 206 -1.67 3.51 37.05
C ALA A 206 -2.97 2.68 36.95
N THR A 207 -2.89 1.36 36.72
CA THR A 207 -4.06 0.48 36.71
C THR A 207 -4.63 0.26 38.11
N SER A 208 -3.80 0.14 39.15
CA SER A 208 -4.28 0.06 40.54
C SER A 208 -4.94 1.37 41.00
N ALA A 209 -4.50 2.54 40.53
CA ALA A 209 -5.18 3.81 40.80
C ALA A 209 -6.54 3.89 40.07
N LEU A 210 -6.61 3.39 38.83
CA LEU A 210 -7.84 3.35 38.02
C LEU A 210 -8.85 2.34 38.57
N GLU A 211 -8.40 1.17 39.04
CA GLU A 211 -9.26 0.18 39.72
C GLU A 211 -9.78 0.72 41.06
N ASN A 212 -8.93 1.39 41.85
CA ASN A 212 -9.38 2.05 43.09
C ASN A 212 -10.37 3.19 42.84
N GLU A 213 -10.22 3.97 41.76
CA GLU A 213 -11.22 4.96 41.37
C GLU A 213 -12.51 4.32 40.85
N MET A 214 -12.40 3.21 40.11
CA MET A 214 -13.55 2.47 39.62
C MET A 214 -14.34 1.79 40.75
N GLU A 215 -13.66 1.28 41.78
CA GLU A 215 -14.29 0.76 43.00
C GLU A 215 -14.96 1.87 43.81
N LYS A 216 -14.33 3.04 43.96
CA LYS A 216 -14.96 4.22 44.59
C LYS A 216 -16.19 4.68 43.81
N LEU A 217 -16.16 4.64 42.48
CA LEU A 217 -17.31 4.96 41.63
C LEU A 217 -18.41 3.91 41.74
N LYS A 218 -18.10 2.62 41.78
CA LYS A 218 -19.07 1.54 42.02
C LYS A 218 -19.70 1.62 43.41
N ALA A 219 -18.92 1.95 44.44
CA ALA A 219 -19.42 2.15 45.79
C ALA A 219 -20.34 3.38 45.88
N LYS A 220 -20.00 4.48 45.18
CA LYS A 220 -20.89 5.65 45.04
C LYS A 220 -22.18 5.32 44.28
N LEU A 221 -22.10 4.56 43.19
CA LEU A 221 -23.27 4.10 42.44
C LEU A 221 -24.17 3.14 43.24
N GLN A 222 -23.60 2.34 44.15
CA GLN A 222 -24.39 1.54 45.09
C GLN A 222 -25.03 2.36 46.21
N GLN A 223 -24.37 3.44 46.68
CA GLN A 223 -24.95 4.38 47.64
C GLN A 223 -26.03 5.29 47.01
N GLU A 224 -25.94 5.59 45.71
CA GLU A 224 -26.88 6.46 44.98
C GLU A 224 -28.04 5.73 44.28
N GLY A 225 -28.33 4.48 44.65
CA GLY A 225 -29.64 3.89 44.39
C GLY A 225 -29.67 2.78 43.35
N TRP A 226 -29.20 1.60 43.76
CA TRP A 226 -29.74 0.33 43.27
C TRP A 226 -30.16 -0.55 44.46
N MET A 227 -31.07 0.00 45.28
CA MET A 227 -31.98 -0.74 46.16
C MET A 227 -33.16 0.16 46.51
N ARG A 228 -34.15 0.16 45.61
CA ARG A 228 -35.60 0.31 45.81
C ARG A 228 -36.23 0.26 44.41
N SER A 229 -36.96 -0.78 43.98
CA SER A 229 -38.28 -1.22 44.47
C SER A 229 -39.20 -0.05 44.77
#